data_AF-A0A954LM16-F1
#
_entry.id   AF-A0A954LM16-F1
#
_cell.length_a   1.000
_cell.length_b   1.000
_cell.length_c   1.000
_cell.angle_alpha   90.00
_cell.angle_beta   90.00
_cell.angle_gamma   90.00
#
_symmetry.space_group_name_H-M   'P 1'
#
loop_
_entity.id
_entity.type
_entity.pdbx_description
1 polymer ?
#
loop_
_entity_poly.entity_id
_entity_poly.type
_entity_poly.pdbx_seq_one_letter_code
_entity_poly.pdbx_strand_id
1 'polypeptide(L)'
;MPDQPDQTRKIKLEELMALNDEMVALLRAGVPLELGLDDWGKDRAGELGQLSQRLAERLNQGQSLPNALSESRLPRAYRVIVEAGLRAGRLTVALESLSKMTWRMVELRRRIGLALVYPIIVLTLAYGMFQFLVFYVLPRLRYILRDMGLDDRTLQFISWLWWAWLWWLVPAVVLTFLIWWWWSGRRG
;
A
#
# COMPACT_ATOMS: atom_id res chain seq x y z
N MET A 1 -17.26 35.07 1.12
CA MET A 1 -16.84 33.83 0.45
C MET A 1 -15.31 33.83 0.39
N PRO A 2 -14.65 32.92 1.12
CA PRO A 2 -13.43 32.33 0.54
C PRO A 2 -13.22 30.84 0.87
N ASP A 3 -12.62 30.16 -0.12
CA ASP A 3 -11.83 28.92 -0.11
C ASP A 3 -12.47 27.58 0.32
N GLN A 4 -13.05 26.90 -0.68
CA GLN A 4 -13.12 25.44 -0.72
C GLN A 4 -11.74 24.85 -1.04
N PRO A 5 -11.13 24.02 -0.18
CA PRO A 5 -10.08 23.13 -0.62
C PRO A 5 -10.73 21.95 -1.34
N ASP A 6 -10.87 22.06 -2.67
CA ASP A 6 -11.13 20.91 -3.54
C ASP A 6 -9.86 20.05 -3.64
N GLN A 7 -9.51 19.38 -2.54
CA GLN A 7 -8.56 18.28 -2.54
C GLN A 7 -9.35 17.01 -2.77
N THR A 8 -9.54 16.67 -4.05
CA THR A 8 -10.25 15.47 -4.49
C THR A 8 -9.43 14.20 -4.18
N ARG A 9 -9.20 13.88 -2.90
CA ARG A 9 -8.48 12.66 -2.53
C ARG A 9 -9.39 11.47 -2.87
N LYS A 10 -8.79 10.45 -3.49
CA LYS A 10 -9.46 9.17 -3.72
C LYS A 10 -9.50 8.45 -2.37
N ILE A 11 -10.70 8.02 -1.98
CA ILE A 11 -10.91 7.24 -0.76
C ILE A 11 -10.03 5.99 -0.82
N LYS A 12 -9.30 5.75 0.27
CA LYS A 12 -8.41 4.61 0.37
C LYS A 12 -9.20 3.31 0.49
N LEU A 13 -8.55 2.19 0.18
CA LEU A 13 -9.21 0.90 0.24
C LEU A 13 -9.67 0.57 1.67
N GLU A 14 -8.84 0.92 2.66
CA GLU A 14 -9.07 0.72 4.09
C GLU A 14 -10.29 1.52 4.57
N GLU A 15 -10.44 2.76 4.10
CA GLU A 15 -11.58 3.63 4.42
C GLU A 15 -12.89 3.08 3.83
N LEU A 16 -12.83 2.58 2.60
CA LEU A 16 -13.97 1.91 1.95
C LEU A 16 -14.36 0.61 2.66
N MET A 17 -13.37 -0.17 3.13
CA MET A 17 -13.63 -1.38 3.92
C MET A 17 -14.35 -1.04 5.22
N ALA A 18 -13.87 -0.02 5.94
CA ALA A 18 -14.49 0.41 7.20
C ALA A 18 -15.95 0.82 7.00
N LEU A 19 -16.24 1.60 5.95
CA LEU A 19 -17.61 2.00 5.61
C LEU A 19 -18.49 0.79 5.27
N ASN A 20 -17.97 -0.14 4.46
CA ASN A 20 -18.69 -1.34 4.06
C ASN A 20 -18.99 -2.26 5.25
N ASP A 21 -18.01 -2.48 6.13
CA ASP A 21 -18.18 -3.30 7.34
C ASP A 21 -19.20 -2.68 8.30
N GLU A 22 -19.22 -1.35 8.43
CA GLU A 22 -20.25 -0.65 9.21
C GLU A 22 -21.65 -0.85 8.63
N MET A 23 -21.81 -0.66 7.32
CA MET A 23 -23.11 -0.90 6.67
C MET A 23 -23.59 -2.34 6.84
N VAL A 24 -22.68 -3.33 6.79
CA VAL A 24 -23.02 -4.73 7.09
C VAL A 24 -23.48 -4.88 8.54
N ALA A 25 -22.78 -4.27 9.49
CA ALA A 25 -23.13 -4.32 10.92
C ALA A 25 -24.52 -3.73 11.18
N LEU A 26 -24.79 -2.55 10.64
CA LEU A 26 -26.09 -1.87 10.75
C LEU A 26 -27.22 -2.71 10.14
N LEU A 27 -27.02 -3.25 8.94
CA LEU A 27 -28.02 -4.10 8.28
C LEU A 27 -28.30 -5.40 9.06
N ARG A 28 -27.28 -6.00 9.68
CA ARG A 28 -27.45 -7.18 10.53
C ARG A 28 -28.17 -6.87 11.83
N ALA A 29 -27.92 -5.70 12.41
CA ALA A 29 -28.59 -5.22 13.61
C ALA A 29 -30.02 -4.71 13.34
N GLY A 30 -30.42 -4.58 12.06
CA GLY A 30 -31.71 -4.01 11.69
C GLY A 30 -31.80 -2.50 11.95
N VAL A 31 -30.64 -1.82 12.09
CA VAL A 31 -30.57 -0.38 12.31
C VAL A 31 -30.66 0.34 10.96
N PRO A 32 -31.50 1.38 10.81
CA PRO A 32 -31.56 2.18 9.60
C PRO A 32 -30.19 2.78 9.24
N LEU A 33 -29.81 2.67 7.97
CA LEU A 33 -28.49 3.08 7.50
C LEU A 33 -28.26 4.59 7.66
N GLU A 34 -29.29 5.40 7.43
CA GLU A 34 -29.29 6.85 7.61
C GLU A 34 -28.96 7.28 9.04
N LEU A 35 -29.41 6.53 10.05
CA LEU A 35 -29.13 6.86 11.45
C LEU A 35 -27.72 6.40 11.83
N GLY A 36 -27.39 5.15 11.49
CA GLY A 36 -26.10 4.57 11.86
C GLY A 36 -24.91 5.23 11.16
N LEU A 37 -25.05 5.58 9.88
CA LEU A 37 -23.98 6.24 9.12
C LEU A 37 -23.77 7.71 9.53
N ASP A 38 -24.82 8.40 10.00
CA ASP A 38 -24.68 9.75 10.55
C ASP A 38 -23.88 9.71 11.86
N ASP A 39 -24.26 8.81 12.77
CA ASP A 39 -23.59 8.64 14.06
C ASP A 39 -22.13 8.19 13.89
N TRP A 40 -21.90 7.14 13.10
CA TRP A 40 -20.56 6.62 12.80
C TRP A 40 -19.67 7.63 12.07
N GLY A 41 -20.27 8.52 11.28
CA GLY A 41 -19.58 9.57 10.55
C GLY A 41 -19.07 10.70 11.44
N LYS A 42 -19.80 11.03 12.52
CA LYS A 42 -19.42 12.10 13.48
C LYS A 42 -18.13 11.77 14.24
N ASP A 43 -17.90 10.49 14.52
CA ASP A 43 -16.73 10.02 15.25
C ASP A 43 -15.46 9.91 14.38
N ARG A 44 -15.54 10.17 13.07
CA ARG A 44 -14.40 10.11 12.15
C ARG A 44 -14.04 11.46 11.55
N ALA A 45 -12.77 11.80 11.62
CA ALA A 45 -12.20 12.95 10.92
C ALA A 45 -11.94 12.65 9.44
N GLY A 46 -11.89 13.71 8.62
CA GLY A 46 -11.46 13.65 7.22
C GLY A 46 -12.57 13.27 6.22
N GLU A 47 -12.15 12.84 5.02
CA GLU A 47 -13.08 12.56 3.91
C GLU A 47 -14.03 11.40 4.19
N LEU A 48 -13.63 10.41 5.00
CA LEU A 48 -14.48 9.25 5.33
C LEU A 48 -15.70 9.64 6.17
N GLY A 49 -15.50 10.48 7.20
CA GLY A 49 -16.60 11.00 8.03
C GLY A 49 -17.57 11.85 7.20
N GLN A 50 -17.02 12.76 6.38
CA GLN A 50 -17.82 13.58 5.46
C GLN A 50 -18.60 12.74 4.44
N LEU A 51 -17.99 11.68 3.89
CA LEU A 51 -18.69 10.78 2.99
C LEU A 51 -19.86 10.09 3.71
N SER A 52 -19.61 9.55 4.90
CA SER A 52 -20.63 8.83 5.68
C SER A 52 -21.83 9.73 5.99
N GLN A 53 -21.58 10.95 6.44
CA GLN A 53 -22.63 11.93 6.73
C GLN A 53 -23.40 12.34 5.47
N ARG A 54 -22.72 12.60 4.35
CA ARG A 54 -23.41 12.90 3.07
C ARG A 54 -24.27 11.73 2.59
N LEU A 55 -23.81 10.49 2.78
CA LEU A 55 -24.62 9.30 2.46
C LEU A 55 -25.84 9.22 3.38
N ALA A 56 -25.66 9.43 4.68
CA ALA A 56 -26.74 9.45 5.66
C ALA A 56 -27.81 10.51 5.34
N GLU A 57 -27.38 11.75 5.05
CA GLU A 57 -28.27 12.84 4.66
C GLU A 57 -29.11 12.50 3.42
N ARG A 58 -28.49 11.92 2.38
CA ARG A 58 -29.19 11.54 1.15
C ARG A 58 -30.18 10.41 1.37
N LEU A 59 -29.82 9.42 2.20
CA LEU A 59 -30.72 8.35 2.59
C LEU A 59 -31.92 8.89 3.38
N ASN A 60 -31.68 9.83 4.31
CA ASN A 60 -32.73 10.55 5.04
C ASN A 60 -33.66 11.35 4.12
N GLN A 61 -33.14 11.88 3.00
CA GLN A 61 -33.93 12.56 1.96
C GLN A 61 -34.75 11.58 1.09
N GLY A 62 -34.70 10.27 1.36
CA GLY A 62 -35.43 9.25 0.63
C GLY A 62 -34.76 8.79 -0.66
N GLN A 63 -33.49 9.17 -0.90
CA GLN A 63 -32.76 8.63 -2.04
C GLN A 63 -32.47 7.14 -1.84
N SER A 64 -32.50 6.38 -2.94
CA SER A 64 -32.07 4.99 -2.90
C SER A 64 -30.56 4.89 -2.64
N LEU A 65 -30.13 3.84 -1.92
CA LEU A 65 -28.71 3.61 -1.64
C LEU A 65 -27.80 3.62 -2.90
N PRO A 66 -28.18 3.02 -4.05
CA PRO A 66 -27.36 3.08 -5.26
C PRO A 66 -27.22 4.52 -5.80
N ASN A 67 -28.28 5.33 -5.70
CA ASN A 67 -28.23 6.73 -6.12
C ASN A 67 -27.37 7.56 -5.18
N ALA A 68 -27.52 7.38 -3.86
CA ALA A 68 -26.69 8.05 -2.87
C ALA A 68 -25.19 7.73 -3.05
N LEU A 69 -24.86 6.47 -3.37
CA LEU A 69 -23.50 6.02 -3.68
C LEU A 69 -23.02 6.49 -5.06
N SER A 70 -23.91 6.72 -6.03
CA SER A 70 -23.54 7.11 -7.40
C SER A 70 -22.81 8.46 -7.45
N GLU A 71 -23.21 9.39 -6.59
CA GLU A 71 -22.64 10.73 -6.43
C GLU A 71 -21.42 10.76 -5.48
N SER A 72 -20.99 9.61 -4.98
CA SER A 72 -19.77 9.49 -4.17
C SER A 72 -18.56 9.12 -5.02
N ARG A 73 -17.34 9.44 -4.55
CA ARG A 73 -16.07 9.08 -5.21
C ARG A 73 -15.72 7.59 -5.12
N LEU A 74 -16.71 6.73 -4.90
CA LEU A 74 -16.50 5.30 -4.71
C LEU A 74 -16.20 4.58 -6.04
N PRO A 75 -15.41 3.49 -5.98
CA PRO A 75 -15.13 2.68 -7.15
C PRO A 75 -16.40 2.22 -7.86
N ARG A 76 -16.41 2.22 -9.19
CA ARG A 76 -17.57 1.78 -9.99
C ARG A 76 -17.98 0.34 -9.67
N ALA A 77 -17.00 -0.54 -9.46
CA ALA A 77 -17.25 -1.95 -9.11
C ALA A 77 -18.07 -2.09 -7.81
N TYR A 78 -17.78 -1.26 -6.80
CA TYR A 78 -18.51 -1.24 -5.54
C TYR A 78 -19.99 -0.92 -5.76
N ARG A 79 -20.27 0.16 -6.50
CA ARG A 79 -21.63 0.62 -6.82
C ARG A 79 -22.46 -0.44 -7.55
N VAL A 80 -21.86 -1.09 -8.56
CA VAL A 80 -22.55 -2.12 -9.35
C VAL A 80 -22.91 -3.34 -8.50
N ILE A 81 -22.03 -3.75 -7.59
CA ILE A 81 -22.30 -4.90 -6.71
C ILE A 81 -23.39 -4.57 -5.69
N VAL A 82 -23.36 -3.36 -5.11
CA VAL A 82 -24.41 -2.90 -4.19
C VAL A 82 -25.76 -2.82 -4.89
N GLU A 83 -25.80 -2.25 -6.10
CA GLU A 83 -27.02 -2.16 -6.89
C GLU A 83 -27.58 -3.54 -7.25
N ALA A 84 -26.74 -4.47 -7.69
CA ALA A 84 -27.14 -5.85 -7.97
C ALA A 84 -27.69 -6.56 -6.71
N GLY A 85 -27.03 -6.35 -5.57
CA GLY A 85 -27.47 -6.88 -4.27
C GLY A 85 -28.82 -6.33 -3.83
N LEU A 86 -29.03 -5.03 -3.99
CA LEU A 86 -30.29 -4.38 -3.65
C LEU A 86 -31.44 -4.86 -4.54
N ARG A 87 -31.24 -4.92 -5.86
CA ARG A 87 -32.25 -5.44 -6.81
C ARG A 87 -32.62 -6.88 -6.55
N ALA A 88 -31.68 -7.69 -6.06
CA ALA A 88 -31.91 -9.08 -5.67
C ALA A 88 -32.51 -9.23 -4.26
N GLY A 89 -32.74 -8.15 -3.51
CA GLY A 89 -33.19 -8.20 -2.11
C GLY A 89 -32.16 -8.80 -1.15
N ARG A 90 -30.89 -8.84 -1.55
CA ARG A 90 -29.78 -9.51 -0.83
C ARG A 90 -28.61 -8.55 -0.58
N LEU A 91 -28.93 -7.32 -0.18
CA LEU A 91 -27.94 -6.26 0.05
C LEU A 91 -26.85 -6.69 1.06
N THR A 92 -27.24 -7.29 2.18
CA THR A 92 -26.30 -7.77 3.21
C THR A 92 -25.29 -8.76 2.64
N VAL A 93 -25.74 -9.70 1.81
CA VAL A 93 -24.86 -10.71 1.17
C VAL A 93 -23.89 -10.06 0.18
N ALA A 94 -24.34 -9.04 -0.56
CA ALA A 94 -23.51 -8.31 -1.50
C ALA A 94 -22.39 -7.52 -0.80
N LEU A 95 -22.72 -6.81 0.28
CA LEU A 95 -21.75 -6.08 1.10
C LEU A 95 -20.77 -7.03 1.82
N GLU A 96 -21.24 -8.17 2.33
CA GLU A 96 -20.36 -9.20 2.91
C GLU A 96 -19.37 -9.79 1.88
N SER A 97 -19.82 -9.97 0.63
CA SER A 97 -18.95 -10.41 -0.47
C SER A 97 -17.84 -9.40 -0.75
N LEU A 98 -18.18 -8.10 -0.70
CA LEU A 98 -17.22 -7.00 -0.85
C LEU A 98 -16.19 -6.97 0.28
N SER A 99 -16.60 -7.16 1.54
CA SER A 99 -15.67 -7.33 2.66
C SER A 99 -14.73 -8.49 2.39
N LYS A 100 -15.26 -9.70 2.11
CA LYS A 100 -14.46 -10.91 1.90
C LYS A 100 -13.45 -10.77 0.76
N MET A 101 -13.84 -10.15 -0.35
CA MET A 101 -12.95 -9.90 -1.49
C MET A 101 -11.78 -9.00 -1.08
N THR A 102 -12.06 -7.95 -0.31
CA THR A 102 -11.04 -6.99 0.08
C THR A 102 -10.10 -7.55 1.17
N TRP A 103 -10.65 -8.28 2.14
CA TRP A 103 -9.86 -9.01 3.14
C TRP A 103 -8.86 -9.98 2.50
N ARG A 104 -9.26 -10.70 1.44
CA ARG A 104 -8.35 -11.58 0.67
C ARG A 104 -7.21 -10.81 -0.02
N MET A 105 -7.49 -9.62 -0.55
CA MET A 105 -6.48 -8.77 -1.18
C MET A 105 -5.46 -8.24 -0.17
N VAL A 106 -5.91 -7.81 1.01
CA VAL A 106 -5.05 -7.36 2.10
C VAL A 106 -4.16 -8.50 2.59
N GLU A 107 -4.73 -9.68 2.83
CA GLU A 107 -4.00 -10.86 3.27
C GLU A 107 -2.97 -11.32 2.22
N LEU A 108 -3.31 -11.27 0.94
CA LEU A 108 -2.38 -11.58 -0.15
C LEU A 108 -1.19 -10.62 -0.16
N ARG A 109 -1.45 -9.31 -0.06
CA ARG A 109 -0.39 -8.29 0.03
C ARG A 109 0.49 -8.51 1.26
N ARG A 110 -0.10 -8.88 2.39
CA ARG A 110 0.64 -9.19 3.63
C ARG A 110 1.55 -10.41 3.44
N ARG A 111 1.02 -11.48 2.87
CA ARG A 111 1.79 -12.71 2.58
C ARG A 111 2.96 -12.46 1.64
N ILE A 112 2.73 -11.71 0.56
CA ILE A 112 3.80 -11.31 -0.37
C ILE A 112 4.88 -10.50 0.37
N GLY A 113 4.46 -9.56 1.21
CA GLY A 113 5.42 -8.75 1.97
C GLY A 113 6.26 -9.55 2.96
N LEU A 114 5.68 -10.54 3.63
CA LEU A 114 6.44 -11.42 4.53
C LEU A 114 7.39 -12.35 3.76
N ALA A 115 6.98 -12.85 2.59
CA ALA A 115 7.81 -13.71 1.75
C ALA A 115 9.08 -13.01 1.21
N LEU A 116 9.03 -11.68 1.02
CA LEU A 116 10.16 -10.89 0.51
C LEU A 116 11.22 -10.55 1.57
N VAL A 117 10.89 -10.68 2.87
CA VAL A 117 11.82 -10.35 3.96
C VAL A 117 13.07 -11.24 3.91
N TYR A 118 12.88 -12.55 3.72
CA TYR A 118 13.99 -13.51 3.70
C TYR A 118 14.96 -13.26 2.52
N PRO A 119 14.50 -13.14 1.26
CA PRO A 119 15.35 -12.77 0.13
C PRO A 119 16.16 -11.49 0.36
N ILE A 120 15.53 -10.44 0.92
CA ILE A 120 16.19 -9.15 1.16
C ILE A 120 17.32 -9.29 2.18
N ILE A 121 17.11 -10.02 3.27
CA ILE A 121 18.14 -10.23 4.29
C ILE A 121 19.34 -10.96 3.69
N VAL A 122 19.11 -12.05 2.96
CA VAL A 122 20.19 -12.84 2.35
C VAL A 122 20.95 -12.01 1.30
N LEU A 123 20.24 -11.27 0.45
CA LEU A 123 20.86 -10.38 -0.54
C LEU A 123 21.70 -9.28 0.12
N THR A 124 21.22 -8.71 1.24
CA THR A 124 21.94 -7.68 1.98
C THR A 124 23.22 -8.23 2.60
N LEU A 125 23.15 -9.42 3.22
CA LEU A 125 24.33 -10.09 3.79
C LEU A 125 25.33 -10.49 2.69
N ALA A 126 24.86 -11.07 1.59
CA ALA A 126 25.70 -11.44 0.46
C ALA A 126 26.40 -10.21 -0.15
N TYR A 127 25.66 -9.11 -0.33
CA TYR A 127 26.21 -7.85 -0.81
C TYR A 127 27.24 -7.27 0.17
N GLY A 128 26.95 -7.25 1.47
CA GLY A 128 27.91 -6.82 2.49
C GLY A 128 29.20 -7.64 2.49
N MET A 129 29.08 -8.97 2.35
CA MET A 129 30.23 -9.87 2.26
C MET A 129 31.04 -9.66 0.99
N PHE A 130 30.38 -9.40 -0.14
CA PHE A 130 31.04 -9.03 -1.39
C PHE A 130 31.83 -7.72 -1.25
N GLN A 131 31.25 -6.70 -0.62
CA GLN A 131 31.96 -5.44 -0.35
C GLN A 131 33.17 -5.64 0.56
N PHE A 132 33.03 -6.47 1.60
CA PHE A 132 34.16 -6.82 2.47
C PHE A 132 35.31 -7.45 1.68
N LEU A 133 35.01 -8.38 0.78
CA LEU A 133 36.01 -9.03 -0.06
C LEU A 133 36.75 -8.01 -0.95
N VAL A 134 36.01 -7.08 -1.57
CA VAL A 134 36.60 -6.07 -2.45
C VAL A 134 37.44 -5.04 -1.68
N PHE A 135 36.98 -4.51 -0.54
CA PHE A 135 37.72 -3.47 0.20
C PHE A 135 38.86 -3.96 1.07
N TYR A 136 38.78 -5.18 1.59
CA TYR A 136 39.78 -5.66 2.54
C TYR A 136 40.67 -6.74 1.92
N VAL A 137 40.09 -7.71 1.21
CA VAL A 137 40.84 -8.86 0.69
C VAL A 137 41.61 -8.47 -0.57
N LEU A 138 40.95 -7.80 -1.51
CA LEU A 138 41.54 -7.40 -2.79
C LEU A 138 42.81 -6.52 -2.66
N PRO A 139 42.84 -5.45 -1.84
CA PRO A 139 44.07 -4.64 -1.70
C PRO A 139 45.20 -5.40 -1.00
N ARG A 140 44.87 -6.30 -0.08
CA ARG A 140 45.88 -7.14 0.57
C ARG A 140 46.52 -8.11 -0.43
N LEU A 141 45.72 -8.67 -1.33
CA LEU A 141 46.20 -9.52 -2.42
C LEU A 141 47.10 -8.73 -3.38
N ARG A 142 46.72 -7.48 -3.71
CA ARG A 142 47.53 -6.57 -4.54
C ARG A 142 48.93 -6.34 -3.96
N TYR A 143 49.03 -6.17 -2.64
CA TYR A 143 50.33 -5.97 -1.97
C TYR A 143 51.25 -7.18 -2.18
N ILE A 144 50.73 -8.40 -1.96
CA ILE A 144 51.47 -9.65 -2.12
C ILE A 144 51.87 -9.88 -3.59
N LEU A 145 50.95 -9.65 -4.53
CA LEU A 145 51.22 -9.81 -5.97
C LEU A 145 52.32 -8.86 -6.47
N ARG A 146 52.36 -7.63 -5.94
CA ARG A 146 53.39 -6.65 -6.27
C ARG A 146 54.77 -7.10 -5.78
N ASP A 147 54.84 -7.69 -4.59
CA ASP A 147 56.09 -8.23 -4.03
C ASP A 147 56.62 -9.43 -4.85
N MET A 148 55.74 -10.14 -5.58
CA MET A 148 56.11 -11.23 -6.48
C MET A 148 56.50 -10.78 -7.91
N GLY A 149 56.50 -9.48 -8.20
CA GLY A 149 56.95 -8.91 -9.48
C GLY A 149 55.95 -9.06 -10.64
N LEU A 150 54.66 -9.29 -10.37
CA LEU A 150 53.62 -9.47 -11.39
C LEU A 150 52.80 -8.20 -11.71
N ASP A 151 52.22 -8.26 -12.91
CA ASP A 151 51.85 -7.23 -13.88
C ASP A 151 50.87 -6.10 -13.47
N ASP A 152 51.11 -4.92 -14.04
CA ASP A 152 50.44 -3.63 -13.83
C ASP A 152 48.95 -3.64 -14.26
N ARG A 153 48.57 -4.62 -15.09
CA ARG A 153 47.18 -4.85 -15.55
C ARG A 153 46.22 -5.22 -14.41
N THR A 154 46.69 -5.96 -13.41
CA THR A 154 45.88 -6.32 -12.23
C THR A 154 45.55 -5.08 -11.40
N LEU A 155 46.48 -4.12 -11.36
CA LEU A 155 46.31 -2.86 -10.64
C LEU A 155 45.27 -1.95 -11.31
N GLN A 156 45.27 -1.93 -12.64
CA GLN A 156 44.28 -1.19 -13.44
C GLN A 156 42.87 -1.78 -13.28
N PHE A 157 42.72 -3.11 -13.31
CA PHE A 157 41.44 -3.78 -13.07
C PHE A 157 40.86 -3.46 -11.68
N ILE A 158 41.72 -3.47 -10.64
CA ILE A 158 41.31 -3.10 -9.28
C ILE A 158 40.89 -1.64 -9.21
N SER A 159 41.61 -0.72 -9.86
CA SER A 159 41.26 0.71 -9.87
C SER A 159 39.94 0.99 -10.61
N TRP A 160 39.65 0.24 -11.68
CA TRP A 160 38.36 0.28 -12.36
C TRP A 160 37.23 -0.24 -11.45
N LEU A 161 37.50 -1.30 -10.67
CA LEU A 161 36.55 -1.85 -9.69
C LEU A 161 36.22 -0.84 -8.57
N TRP A 162 37.18 -0.02 -8.16
CA TRP A 162 36.98 1.07 -7.20
C TRP A 162 36.04 2.16 -7.73
N TRP A 163 36.13 2.52 -9.00
CA TRP A 163 35.17 3.43 -9.65
C TRP A 163 33.80 2.77 -9.85
N ALA A 164 33.78 1.47 -10.15
CA ALA A 164 32.55 0.69 -10.29
C ALA A 164 31.78 0.53 -8.97
N TRP A 165 32.44 0.60 -7.80
CA TRP A 165 31.78 0.60 -6.49
C TRP A 165 30.79 1.75 -6.33
N LEU A 166 31.13 2.96 -6.79
CA LEU A 166 30.24 4.12 -6.74
C LEU A 166 28.94 3.84 -7.50
N TRP A 167 29.03 3.10 -8.62
CA TRP A 167 27.88 2.66 -9.41
C TRP A 167 27.10 1.51 -8.77
N TRP A 168 27.73 0.67 -7.94
CA TRP A 168 27.08 -0.41 -7.17
C TRP A 168 26.43 0.06 -5.87
N LEU A 169 26.80 1.24 -5.33
CA LEU A 169 26.05 1.89 -4.26
C LEU A 169 24.69 2.36 -4.73
N VAL A 170 24.56 2.78 -5.99
CA VAL A 170 23.27 3.22 -6.58
C VAL A 170 22.19 2.14 -6.47
N PRO A 171 22.36 0.88 -6.92
CA PRO A 171 21.35 -0.15 -6.76
C PRO A 171 21.10 -0.55 -5.30
N ALA A 172 22.10 -0.49 -4.41
CA ALA A 172 21.90 -0.75 -2.98
C ALA A 172 21.07 0.36 -2.30
N VAL A 173 21.34 1.62 -2.64
CA VAL A 173 20.56 2.79 -2.19
C VAL A 173 19.17 2.78 -2.83
N VAL A 174 19.06 2.41 -4.11
CA VAL A 174 17.76 2.27 -4.80
C VAL A 174 16.97 1.11 -4.21
N LEU A 175 17.58 -0.03 -3.89
CA LEU A 175 16.90 -1.15 -3.23
C LEU A 175 16.44 -0.75 -1.83
N THR A 176 17.30 -0.15 -1.01
CA THR A 176 16.93 0.31 0.33
C THR A 176 15.87 1.42 0.28
N PHE A 177 15.97 2.35 -0.68
CA PHE A 177 14.98 3.39 -0.91
C PHE A 177 13.66 2.84 -1.46
N LEU A 178 13.68 1.88 -2.38
CA LEU A 178 12.48 1.20 -2.86
C LEU A 178 11.84 0.38 -1.75
N ILE A 179 12.62 -0.29 -0.91
CA ILE A 179 12.13 -1.02 0.26
C ILE A 179 11.50 -0.03 1.26
N TRP A 180 12.16 1.09 1.53
CA TRP A 180 11.67 2.14 2.42
C TRP A 180 10.42 2.84 1.88
N TRP A 181 10.40 3.16 0.59
CA TRP A 181 9.26 3.75 -0.13
C TRP A 181 8.08 2.77 -0.22
N TRP A 182 8.36 1.49 -0.44
CA TRP A 182 7.36 0.42 -0.41
C TRP A 182 6.85 0.12 1.01
N TRP A 183 7.63 0.46 2.05
CA TRP A 183 7.18 0.47 3.45
C TRP A 183 6.38 1.73 3.81
N SER A 184 6.79 2.90 3.34
CA SER A 184 6.14 4.18 3.65
C SER A 184 4.79 4.32 2.94
N GLY A 185 4.66 3.80 1.72
CA GLY A 185 3.40 3.75 0.96
C GLY A 185 2.35 2.80 1.54
N ARG A 186 2.68 2.03 2.59
CA ARG A 186 1.76 1.10 3.27
C ARG A 186 1.20 1.62 4.60
N ARG A 187 1.53 2.85 5.00
CA ARG A 187 0.90 3.58 6.12
C ARG A 187 -0.05 4.70 5.66
N GLY A 188 -0.25 4.81 4.35
CA GLY A 188 -1.16 5.77 3.73
C GLY A 188 -2.51 5.14 3.54
#